data_AF-A0A329ZH99-F1
#
_entry.id   AF-A0A329ZH99-F1
#
_cell.length_a   1.000
_cell.length_b   1.000
_cell.length_c   1.000
_cell.angle_alpha   90.00
_cell.angle_beta   90.00
_cell.angle_gamma   90.00
#
_symmetry.space_group_name_H-M   'P 1'
#
loop_
_entity.id
_entity.type
_entity.pdbx_description
1 polymer ?
#
loop_
_entity_poly.entity_id
_entity_poly.type
_entity_poly.pdbx_seq_one_letter_code
_entity_poly.pdbx_strand_id
1 'polypeptide(L)'
;MNAERRDTIIKQLEQHNKTNIKSLNDDELEKLFKQTMAEWTRGFIAYNSKEKHIKNINLDEMEQDIKKEISNTENLYNVFYTLLQKYPYDSIRDIVINNISDNIIEKSLFMLEIKYREYQEILLDSIENRINFMPKEEAISFIDFIETKRDETGLLKDILSQLQDTKIALSIDRITNTKKYIISHFLPQDLESNYKRFFTSSKDKQELIARLREISNAYSKKELDDMTKEDLMDILTSIRQKEVDEKKDKEDFEKYINLFKKALYEDNNDVFNALVVQVIEDVSSECLYNLKVYLRNEDPLFENKFQAAQKEWNKFK
;
A
#
# COMPACT_ATOMS: atom_id res chain seq x y z
N MET A 1 -42.31 30.73 25.04
CA MET A 1 -40.88 30.55 24.68
C MET A 1 -40.27 31.90 24.32
N ASN A 2 -38.97 32.17 24.51
CA ASN A 2 -38.37 33.42 24.01
C ASN A 2 -38.09 33.32 22.49
N ALA A 3 -38.09 34.45 21.78
CA ALA A 3 -38.03 34.49 20.31
C ALA A 3 -36.81 33.74 19.74
N GLU A 4 -35.65 33.88 20.38
CA GLU A 4 -34.40 33.24 19.97
C GLU A 4 -34.45 31.70 20.07
N ARG A 5 -35.08 31.16 21.11
CA ARG A 5 -35.27 29.71 21.27
C ARG A 5 -36.29 29.16 20.27
N ARG A 6 -37.33 29.94 19.94
CA ARG A 6 -38.31 29.58 18.92
C ARG A 6 -37.66 29.46 17.54
N ASP A 7 -36.89 30.46 17.14
CA ASP A 7 -36.17 30.46 15.86
C ASP A 7 -35.15 29.32 15.76
N THR A 8 -34.48 29.01 16.87
CA THR A 8 -33.55 27.87 16.95
C THR A 8 -34.27 26.53 16.73
N ILE A 9 -35.42 26.31 17.37
CA ILE A 9 -36.21 25.09 17.20
C ILE A 9 -36.72 24.97 15.75
N ILE A 10 -37.22 26.05 15.16
CA ILE A 10 -37.69 26.08 13.78
C ILE A 10 -36.54 25.72 12.82
N LYS A 11 -35.37 26.33 12.99
CA LYS A 11 -34.19 26.05 12.15
C LYS A 11 -33.74 24.60 12.24
N GLN A 12 -33.74 24.01 13.45
CA GLN A 12 -33.39 22.61 13.63
C GLN A 12 -34.44 21.66 13.00
N LEU A 13 -35.74 21.97 13.13
CA LEU A 13 -36.80 21.19 12.49
C LEU A 13 -36.76 21.27 10.95
N GLU A 14 -36.41 22.43 10.38
CA GLU A 14 -36.18 22.59 8.93
C GLU A 14 -35.01 21.72 8.44
N GLN A 15 -33.92 21.63 9.22
CA GLN A 15 -32.79 20.73 8.91
C GLN A 15 -33.17 19.25 8.92
N HIS A 16 -34.25 18.88 9.61
CA HIS A 16 -34.84 17.53 9.60
C HIS A 16 -36.01 17.39 8.61
N ASN A 17 -36.09 18.24 7.58
CA ASN A 17 -37.09 18.22 6.51
C ASN A 17 -38.56 18.32 6.98
N LYS A 18 -38.82 18.90 8.17
CA LYS A 18 -40.19 19.17 8.61
C LYS A 18 -40.67 20.48 7.98
N THR A 19 -41.72 20.42 7.16
CA THR A 19 -42.33 21.57 6.49
C THR A 19 -43.55 22.10 7.27
N ASN A 20 -43.98 23.33 6.99
CA ASN A 20 -45.13 23.99 7.62
C ASN A 20 -45.04 24.18 9.15
N ILE A 21 -43.84 24.35 9.69
CA ILE A 21 -43.60 24.49 11.14
C ILE A 21 -43.71 25.93 11.66
N LYS A 22 -43.64 26.94 10.78
CA LYS A 22 -43.70 28.37 11.17
C LYS A 22 -45.06 28.80 11.74
N SER A 23 -46.12 28.07 11.39
CA SER A 23 -47.50 28.30 11.84
C SER A 23 -47.86 27.61 13.15
N LEU A 24 -46.99 26.76 13.70
CA LEU A 24 -47.25 26.01 14.93
C LEU A 24 -47.08 26.89 16.18
N ASN A 25 -47.90 26.67 17.20
CA ASN A 25 -47.74 27.36 18.48
C ASN A 25 -46.49 26.84 19.24
N ASP A 26 -46.08 27.53 20.30
CA ASP A 26 -44.86 27.20 21.05
C ASP A 26 -44.86 25.76 21.59
N ASP A 27 -46.00 25.29 22.10
CA ASP A 27 -46.14 23.96 22.69
C ASP A 27 -46.12 22.86 21.62
N GLU A 28 -46.72 23.11 20.45
CA GLU A 28 -46.69 22.23 19.28
C GLU A 28 -45.28 22.12 18.69
N LEU A 29 -44.55 23.24 18.60
CA LEU A 29 -43.15 23.25 18.18
C LEU A 29 -42.28 22.45 19.12
N GLU A 30 -42.44 22.64 20.43
CA GLU A 30 -41.64 21.92 21.43
C GLU A 30 -41.96 20.42 21.41
N LYS A 31 -43.23 20.04 21.23
CA LYS A 31 -43.64 18.65 21.09
C LYS A 31 -43.09 18.01 19.82
N LEU A 32 -43.19 18.69 18.68
CA LEU A 32 -42.66 18.21 17.40
C LEU A 32 -41.13 18.10 17.42
N PHE A 33 -40.46 19.05 18.07
CA PHE A 33 -39.02 19.01 18.30
C PHE A 33 -38.61 17.81 19.15
N LYS A 34 -39.26 17.60 20.31
CA LYS A 34 -39.00 16.44 21.17
C LYS A 34 -39.23 15.12 20.44
N GLN A 35 -40.30 15.02 19.64
CA GLN A 35 -40.57 13.84 18.83
C GLN A 35 -39.50 13.59 17.76
N THR A 36 -39.11 14.64 17.02
CA THR A 36 -38.09 14.56 15.97
C THR A 36 -36.72 14.21 16.55
N MET A 37 -36.36 14.79 17.71
CA MET A 37 -35.14 14.46 18.43
C MET A 37 -35.17 13.04 19.00
N ALA A 38 -36.32 12.56 19.50
CA ALA A 38 -36.46 11.19 19.97
C ALA A 38 -36.38 10.15 18.83
N GLU A 39 -36.90 10.48 17.65
CA GLU A 39 -36.74 9.68 16.42
C GLU A 39 -35.29 9.67 15.95
N TRP A 40 -34.64 10.84 15.90
CA TRP A 40 -33.24 10.97 15.53
C TRP A 40 -32.32 10.25 16.51
N THR A 41 -32.54 10.40 17.82
CA THR A 41 -31.78 9.72 18.86
C THR A 41 -31.97 8.21 18.76
N ARG A 42 -33.18 7.72 18.47
CA ARG A 42 -33.40 6.28 18.19
C ARG A 42 -32.67 5.82 16.94
N GLY A 43 -32.69 6.60 15.85
CA GLY A 43 -31.94 6.31 14.63
C GLY A 43 -30.43 6.33 14.82
N PHE A 44 -29.92 7.27 15.63
CA PHE A 44 -28.51 7.40 15.97
C PHE A 44 -28.03 6.31 16.91
N ILE A 45 -28.86 5.91 17.89
CA ILE A 45 -28.61 4.75 18.74
C ILE A 45 -28.61 3.48 17.88
N ALA A 46 -29.57 3.28 16.98
CA ALA A 46 -29.60 2.12 16.07
C ALA A 46 -28.39 2.08 15.11
N TYR A 47 -27.92 3.23 14.63
CA TYR A 47 -26.74 3.35 13.79
C TYR A 47 -25.44 3.04 14.56
N ASN A 48 -25.31 3.51 15.79
CA ASN A 48 -24.11 3.32 16.61
C ASN A 48 -24.12 2.02 17.43
N SER A 49 -25.28 1.44 17.72
CA SER A 49 -25.37 0.27 18.59
C SER A 49 -24.81 -0.98 17.95
N LYS A 50 -24.59 -1.03 16.61
CA LYS A 50 -24.38 -2.31 15.93
C LYS A 50 -25.32 -3.37 16.51
N GLU A 51 -26.60 -3.03 16.66
CA GLU A 51 -27.58 -4.01 16.23
C GLU A 51 -27.34 -4.13 14.73
N LYS A 52 -26.33 -4.93 14.38
CA LYS A 52 -26.44 -5.87 13.26
C LYS A 52 -27.91 -6.23 13.26
N HIS A 53 -28.60 -6.07 12.14
CA HIS A 53 -29.76 -6.89 11.90
C HIS A 53 -29.25 -8.35 11.87
N ILE A 54 -28.85 -8.88 13.03
CA ILE A 54 -29.08 -10.24 13.42
C ILE A 54 -30.58 -10.30 13.22
N LYS A 55 -31.01 -10.75 12.02
CA LYS A 55 -32.27 -11.47 11.92
C LYS A 55 -32.31 -12.26 13.21
N ASN A 56 -33.34 -12.09 14.03
CA ASN A 56 -33.61 -13.02 15.11
C ASN A 56 -33.78 -14.38 14.42
N ILE A 57 -32.65 -15.03 14.13
CA ILE A 57 -32.56 -16.36 13.62
C ILE A 57 -32.91 -17.11 14.89
N ASN A 58 -34.17 -17.50 14.96
CA ASN A 58 -34.57 -18.49 15.93
C ASN A 58 -33.63 -19.68 15.69
N LEU A 59 -32.69 -19.89 16.62
CA LEU A 59 -31.60 -20.86 16.45
C LEU A 59 -32.17 -22.25 16.20
N ASP A 60 -33.32 -22.54 16.81
CA ASP A 60 -34.06 -23.78 16.62
C ASP A 60 -34.63 -23.91 15.20
N GLU A 61 -35.12 -22.81 14.60
CA GLU A 61 -35.61 -22.81 13.21
C GLU A 61 -34.47 -22.98 12.21
N MET A 62 -33.32 -22.31 12.43
CA MET A 62 -32.13 -22.50 11.59
C MET A 62 -31.61 -23.92 11.66
N GLU A 63 -31.54 -24.48 12.88
CA GLU A 63 -31.09 -25.85 13.06
C GLU A 63 -32.00 -26.84 12.35
N GLN A 64 -33.32 -26.67 12.47
CA GLN A 64 -34.31 -27.49 11.77
C GLN A 64 -34.22 -27.34 10.24
N ASP A 65 -34.03 -26.12 9.72
CA ASP A 65 -33.90 -25.85 8.28
C ASP A 65 -32.66 -26.55 7.71
N ILE A 66 -31.49 -26.37 8.35
CA ILE A 66 -30.24 -27.01 7.93
C ILE A 66 -30.38 -28.54 7.96
N LYS A 67 -30.94 -29.11 9.05
CA LYS A 67 -31.17 -30.56 9.15
C LYS A 67 -32.07 -31.06 8.03
N LYS A 68 -33.17 -30.38 7.77
CA LYS A 68 -34.15 -30.75 6.74
C LYS A 68 -33.53 -30.76 5.34
N GLU A 69 -32.73 -29.75 5.01
CA GLU A 69 -32.04 -29.65 3.71
C GLU A 69 -30.99 -30.76 3.55
N ILE A 70 -30.26 -31.10 4.62
CA ILE A 70 -29.27 -32.19 4.62
C ILE A 70 -29.94 -33.57 4.50
N SER A 71 -31.05 -33.81 5.20
CA SER A 71 -31.73 -35.12 5.20
C SER A 71 -32.50 -35.42 3.91
N ASN A 72 -32.94 -34.38 3.17
CA ASN A 72 -33.78 -34.54 1.98
C ASN A 72 -33.02 -34.47 0.65
N THR A 73 -31.67 -34.50 0.68
CA THR A 73 -30.86 -34.30 -0.53
C THR A 73 -30.09 -35.55 -0.93
N GLU A 74 -30.05 -35.81 -2.24
CA GLU A 74 -29.12 -36.75 -2.86
C GLU A 74 -27.77 -36.09 -3.21
N ASN A 75 -27.67 -34.76 -3.09
CA ASN A 75 -26.50 -33.97 -3.45
C ASN A 75 -26.16 -32.94 -2.36
N LEU A 76 -25.32 -33.34 -1.42
CA LEU A 76 -24.81 -32.49 -0.34
C LEU A 76 -23.99 -31.30 -0.85
N TYR A 77 -23.33 -31.44 -2.00
CA TYR A 77 -22.48 -30.39 -2.58
C TYR A 77 -23.28 -29.14 -2.95
N ASN A 78 -24.45 -29.32 -3.57
CA ASN A 78 -25.36 -28.21 -3.90
C ASN A 78 -26.04 -27.64 -2.66
N VAL A 79 -26.44 -28.50 -1.73
CA VAL A 79 -27.09 -28.07 -0.48
C VAL A 79 -26.15 -27.20 0.36
N PHE A 80 -24.88 -27.58 0.51
CA PHE A 80 -23.93 -26.75 1.25
C PHE A 80 -23.77 -25.37 0.63
N TYR A 81 -23.75 -25.23 -0.70
CA TYR A 81 -23.73 -23.92 -1.35
C TYR A 81 -24.95 -23.08 -0.95
N THR A 82 -26.17 -23.65 -1.02
CA THR A 82 -27.40 -22.95 -0.63
C THR A 82 -27.42 -22.58 0.85
N LEU A 83 -26.94 -23.46 1.72
CA LEU A 83 -26.86 -23.21 3.15
C LEU A 83 -25.88 -22.08 3.48
N LEU A 84 -24.71 -22.04 2.84
CA LEU A 84 -23.69 -21.00 3.02
C LEU A 84 -24.18 -19.59 2.62
N GLN A 85 -25.14 -19.51 1.70
CA GLN A 85 -25.79 -18.23 1.39
C GLN A 85 -26.67 -17.72 2.53
N LYS A 86 -27.25 -18.62 3.34
CA LYS A 86 -28.20 -18.29 4.39
C LYS A 86 -27.57 -18.19 5.79
N TYR A 87 -26.63 -19.09 6.10
CA TYR A 87 -26.14 -19.33 7.45
C TYR A 87 -24.61 -19.26 7.56
N PRO A 88 -24.06 -18.98 8.75
CA PRO A 88 -22.62 -19.05 9.00
C PRO A 88 -22.05 -20.46 8.82
N TYR A 89 -20.80 -20.55 8.39
CA TYR A 89 -20.09 -21.83 8.20
C TYR A 89 -20.11 -22.69 9.47
N ASP A 90 -19.76 -22.11 10.63
CA ASP A 90 -19.68 -22.85 11.89
C ASP A 90 -21.03 -23.48 12.29
N SER A 91 -22.13 -22.75 12.06
CA SER A 91 -23.47 -23.27 12.35
C SER A 91 -23.82 -24.48 11.49
N ILE A 92 -23.46 -24.46 10.20
CA ILE A 92 -23.69 -25.59 9.29
C ILE A 92 -22.77 -26.76 9.69
N ARG A 93 -21.50 -26.47 10.00
CA ARG A 93 -20.50 -27.45 10.43
C ARG A 93 -20.94 -28.20 11.68
N ASP A 94 -21.42 -27.49 12.71
CA ASP A 94 -21.86 -28.10 13.96
C ASP A 94 -23.06 -29.02 13.75
N ILE A 95 -23.98 -28.65 12.87
CA ILE A 95 -25.15 -29.48 12.55
C ILE A 95 -24.74 -30.71 11.74
N VAL A 96 -23.82 -30.57 10.80
CA VAL A 96 -23.23 -31.71 10.07
C VAL A 96 -22.61 -32.69 11.05
N ILE A 97 -21.85 -32.20 12.03
CA ILE A 97 -21.20 -33.07 13.02
C ILE A 97 -22.22 -33.85 13.85
N ASN A 98 -23.31 -33.20 14.26
CA ASN A 98 -24.28 -33.79 15.18
C ASN A 98 -25.35 -34.66 14.50
N ASN A 99 -25.51 -34.61 13.17
CA ASN A 99 -26.66 -35.21 12.48
C ASN A 99 -26.29 -36.12 11.30
N ILE A 100 -25.02 -36.16 10.91
CA ILE A 100 -24.54 -37.09 9.88
C ILE A 100 -23.88 -38.29 10.56
N SER A 101 -24.04 -39.48 9.99
CA SER A 101 -23.43 -40.70 10.51
C SER A 101 -21.89 -40.64 10.49
N ASP A 102 -21.28 -41.17 11.55
CA ASP A 102 -19.83 -41.15 11.78
C ASP A 102 -18.99 -41.69 10.61
N ASN A 103 -19.56 -42.60 9.80
CA ASN A 103 -18.87 -43.20 8.66
C ASN A 103 -18.69 -42.27 7.44
N ILE A 104 -19.43 -41.16 7.36
CA ILE A 104 -19.38 -40.23 6.23
C ILE A 104 -19.17 -38.77 6.66
N ILE A 105 -19.18 -38.50 7.97
CA ILE A 105 -19.01 -37.16 8.56
C ILE A 105 -17.78 -36.42 8.03
N GLU A 106 -16.61 -37.08 7.99
CA GLU A 106 -15.36 -36.47 7.51
C GLU A 106 -15.45 -36.03 6.04
N LYS A 107 -16.05 -36.87 5.19
CA LYS A 107 -16.27 -36.55 3.78
C LYS A 107 -17.23 -35.38 3.63
N SER A 108 -18.30 -35.35 4.42
CA SER A 108 -19.27 -34.25 4.44
C SER A 108 -18.65 -32.93 4.87
N LEU A 109 -17.81 -32.94 5.90
CA LEU A 109 -17.08 -31.76 6.37
C LEU A 109 -16.08 -31.24 5.33
N PHE A 110 -15.35 -32.14 4.67
CA PHE A 110 -14.45 -31.78 3.59
C PHE A 110 -15.20 -31.14 2.40
N MET A 111 -16.35 -31.71 2.01
CA MET A 111 -17.21 -31.11 0.98
C MET A 111 -17.70 -29.71 1.38
N LEU A 112 -18.10 -29.52 2.64
CA LEU A 112 -18.51 -28.22 3.17
C LEU A 112 -17.37 -27.21 3.14
N GLU A 113 -16.15 -27.60 3.50
CA GLU A 113 -14.97 -26.73 3.45
C GLU A 113 -14.64 -26.28 2.03
N ILE A 114 -14.62 -27.21 1.06
CA ILE A 114 -14.40 -26.85 -0.35
C ILE A 114 -15.47 -25.86 -0.80
N LYS A 115 -16.74 -26.13 -0.48
CA LYS A 115 -17.84 -25.24 -0.85
C LYS A 115 -17.76 -23.88 -0.18
N TYR A 116 -17.25 -23.82 1.04
CA TYR A 116 -17.01 -22.57 1.73
C TYR A 116 -15.93 -21.74 1.05
N ARG A 117 -14.80 -22.35 0.66
CA ARG A 117 -13.76 -21.67 -0.12
C ARG A 117 -14.28 -21.17 -1.47
N GLU A 118 -15.01 -22.01 -2.19
CA GLU A 118 -15.61 -21.64 -3.47
C GLU A 118 -16.61 -20.48 -3.31
N TYR A 119 -17.38 -20.48 -2.23
CA TYR A 119 -18.31 -19.40 -1.91
C TYR A 119 -17.59 -18.09 -1.54
N GLN A 120 -16.46 -18.15 -0.83
CA GLN A 120 -15.61 -16.99 -0.55
C GLN A 120 -15.12 -16.35 -1.85
N GLU A 121 -14.59 -17.13 -2.80
CA GLU A 121 -14.13 -16.58 -4.10
C GLU A 121 -15.28 -15.92 -4.87
N ILE A 122 -16.45 -16.55 -4.92
CA ILE A 122 -17.63 -15.97 -5.58
C ILE A 122 -18.00 -14.61 -4.98
N LEU A 123 -17.94 -14.46 -3.65
CA LEU A 123 -18.22 -13.20 -2.99
C LEU A 123 -17.17 -12.14 -3.33
N LEU A 124 -15.89 -12.49 -3.31
CA LEU A 124 -14.78 -11.59 -3.62
C LEU A 124 -14.85 -11.12 -5.08
N ASP A 125 -15.01 -12.04 -6.03
CA ASP A 125 -15.19 -11.74 -7.46
C ASP A 125 -16.41 -10.82 -7.67
N SER A 126 -17.50 -11.07 -6.95
CA SER A 126 -18.71 -10.25 -7.05
C SER A 126 -18.49 -8.84 -6.53
N ILE A 127 -17.69 -8.67 -5.47
CA ILE A 127 -17.30 -7.35 -4.94
C ILE A 127 -16.39 -6.65 -5.95
N GLU A 128 -15.36 -7.33 -6.47
CA GLU A 128 -14.42 -6.77 -7.44
C GLU A 128 -15.14 -6.25 -8.69
N ASN A 129 -16.08 -7.02 -9.23
CA ASN A 129 -16.88 -6.60 -10.38
C ASN A 129 -17.76 -5.37 -10.12
N ARG A 130 -18.14 -5.13 -8.86
CA ARG A 130 -19.01 -4.01 -8.47
C ARG A 130 -18.27 -2.74 -8.13
N ILE A 131 -16.98 -2.79 -7.80
CA ILE A 131 -16.19 -1.61 -7.44
C ILE A 131 -15.51 -0.94 -8.64
N ASN A 132 -15.78 -1.40 -9.87
CA ASN A 132 -15.21 -0.86 -11.11
C ASN A 132 -15.45 0.65 -11.34
N PHE A 133 -16.39 1.26 -10.61
CA PHE A 133 -16.61 2.71 -10.64
C PHE A 133 -15.52 3.49 -9.88
N MET A 134 -14.85 2.87 -8.90
CA MET A 134 -13.84 3.52 -8.09
C MET A 134 -12.57 3.81 -8.90
N PRO A 135 -11.76 4.81 -8.51
CA PRO A 135 -10.40 4.96 -9.03
C PRO A 135 -9.58 3.68 -8.80
N LYS A 136 -8.77 3.28 -9.78
CA LYS A 136 -8.01 2.01 -9.74
C LYS A 136 -7.16 1.84 -8.48
N GLU A 137 -6.54 2.92 -8.01
CA GLU A 137 -5.70 2.95 -6.82
C GLU A 137 -6.50 2.61 -5.54
N GLU A 138 -7.70 3.18 -5.44
CA GLU A 138 -8.64 2.92 -4.33
C GLU A 138 -9.25 1.53 -4.45
N ALA A 139 -9.58 1.08 -5.66
CA ALA A 139 -10.14 -0.24 -5.90
C ALA A 139 -9.17 -1.35 -5.47
N ILE A 140 -7.88 -1.27 -5.86
CA ILE A 140 -6.86 -2.24 -5.44
C ILE A 140 -6.70 -2.23 -3.91
N SER A 141 -6.63 -1.06 -3.30
CA SER A 141 -6.49 -0.93 -1.85
C SER A 141 -7.70 -1.48 -1.10
N PHE A 142 -8.91 -1.29 -1.67
CA PHE A 142 -10.13 -1.85 -1.12
C PHE A 142 -10.15 -3.38 -1.25
N ILE A 143 -9.74 -3.93 -2.39
CA ILE A 143 -9.61 -5.39 -2.55
C ILE A 143 -8.59 -5.97 -1.56
N ASP A 144 -7.46 -5.32 -1.32
CA ASP A 144 -6.50 -5.75 -0.30
C ASP A 144 -7.14 -5.83 1.08
N PHE A 145 -7.90 -4.81 1.46
CA PHE A 145 -8.64 -4.83 2.72
C PHE A 145 -9.66 -5.98 2.77
N ILE A 146 -10.43 -6.16 1.70
CA ILE A 146 -11.45 -7.22 1.59
C ILE A 146 -10.83 -8.63 1.68
N GLU A 147 -9.67 -8.84 1.07
CA GLU A 147 -8.92 -10.10 1.14
C GLU A 147 -8.50 -10.45 2.57
N THR A 148 -8.11 -9.46 3.38
CA THR A 148 -7.84 -9.71 4.83
C THR A 148 -9.08 -10.11 5.62
N LYS A 149 -10.26 -9.97 5.01
CA LYS A 149 -11.59 -10.25 5.57
C LYS A 149 -12.30 -11.42 4.87
N ARG A 150 -11.56 -12.22 4.11
CA ARG A 150 -12.05 -13.39 3.36
C ARG A 150 -12.92 -14.35 4.20
N ASP A 151 -12.53 -14.61 5.44
CA ASP A 151 -13.26 -15.52 6.33
C ASP A 151 -14.53 -14.87 6.95
N GLU A 152 -14.67 -13.55 6.88
CA GLU A 152 -15.83 -12.82 7.38
C GLU A 152 -16.95 -12.73 6.32
N THR A 153 -17.47 -13.87 5.84
CA THR A 153 -18.45 -13.89 4.72
C THR A 153 -19.74 -13.10 4.97
N GLY A 154 -20.13 -12.91 6.24
CA GLY A 154 -21.22 -12.00 6.62
C GLY A 154 -20.91 -10.54 6.28
N LEU A 155 -19.69 -10.08 6.59
CA LEU A 155 -19.22 -8.75 6.22
C LEU A 155 -19.15 -8.60 4.69
N LEU A 156 -18.64 -9.61 3.98
CA LEU A 156 -18.57 -9.60 2.51
C LEU A 156 -19.96 -9.48 1.87
N LYS A 157 -20.97 -10.20 2.39
CA LYS A 157 -22.36 -10.06 1.97
C LYS A 157 -22.91 -8.66 2.22
N ASP A 158 -22.66 -8.09 3.39
CA ASP A 158 -23.11 -6.74 3.75
C ASP A 158 -22.50 -5.70 2.81
N ILE A 159 -21.20 -5.81 2.51
CA ILE A 159 -20.50 -4.96 1.56
C ILE A 159 -21.09 -5.10 0.17
N LEU A 160 -21.32 -6.33 -0.31
CA LEU A 160 -21.96 -6.58 -1.60
C LEU A 160 -23.35 -5.93 -1.67
N SER A 161 -24.15 -6.06 -0.61
CA SER A 161 -25.48 -5.45 -0.53
C SER A 161 -25.42 -3.92 -0.55
N GLN A 162 -24.43 -3.31 0.11
CA GLN A 162 -24.22 -1.87 0.07
C GLN A 162 -23.78 -1.40 -1.31
N LEU A 163 -22.92 -2.13 -1.99
CA LEU A 163 -22.49 -1.83 -3.36
C LEU A 163 -23.59 -2.03 -4.41
N GLN A 164 -24.66 -2.76 -4.08
CA GLN A 164 -25.87 -2.87 -4.92
C GLN A 164 -26.77 -1.64 -4.81
N ASP A 165 -26.70 -0.88 -3.72
CA ASP A 165 -27.45 0.36 -3.57
C ASP A 165 -26.78 1.49 -4.37
N THR A 166 -27.47 1.98 -5.39
CA THR A 166 -26.95 3.03 -6.28
C THR A 166 -26.58 4.31 -5.53
N LYS A 167 -27.30 4.69 -4.48
CA LYS A 167 -27.00 5.91 -3.71
C LYS A 167 -25.71 5.73 -2.91
N ILE A 168 -25.54 4.56 -2.30
CA ILE A 168 -24.33 4.22 -1.55
C ILE A 168 -23.14 4.15 -2.51
N ALA A 169 -23.27 3.45 -3.64
CA ALA A 169 -22.23 3.36 -4.66
C ALA A 169 -21.79 4.75 -5.16
N LEU A 170 -22.73 5.66 -5.47
CA LEU A 170 -22.41 7.03 -5.88
C LEU A 170 -21.73 7.84 -4.77
N SER A 171 -22.11 7.61 -3.51
CA SER A 171 -21.44 8.25 -2.38
C SER A 171 -20.01 7.76 -2.22
N ILE A 172 -19.80 6.45 -2.33
CA ILE A 172 -18.47 5.83 -2.28
C ILE A 172 -17.60 6.37 -3.42
N ASP A 173 -18.12 6.42 -4.64
CA ASP A 173 -17.42 6.97 -5.81
C ASP A 173 -16.93 8.40 -5.57
N ARG A 174 -17.79 9.27 -5.04
CA ARG A 174 -17.41 10.65 -4.70
C ARG A 174 -16.31 10.70 -3.63
N ILE A 175 -16.42 9.87 -2.60
CA ILE A 175 -15.45 9.83 -1.50
C ILE A 175 -14.10 9.34 -2.01
N THR A 176 -14.06 8.26 -2.78
CA THR A 176 -12.81 7.68 -3.30
C THR A 176 -12.13 8.61 -4.30
N ASN A 177 -12.88 9.27 -5.19
CA ASN A 177 -12.33 10.30 -6.06
C ASN A 177 -11.78 11.50 -5.28
N THR A 178 -12.50 11.94 -4.24
CA THR A 178 -12.03 13.05 -3.39
C THR A 178 -10.76 12.68 -2.62
N LYS A 179 -10.71 11.47 -2.04
CA LYS A 179 -9.53 10.97 -1.33
C LYS A 179 -8.33 10.90 -2.27
N LYS A 180 -8.50 10.30 -3.46
CA LYS A 180 -7.44 10.27 -4.48
C LYS A 180 -6.98 11.68 -4.85
N TYR A 181 -7.92 12.59 -5.11
CA TYR A 181 -7.58 13.98 -5.44
C TYR A 181 -6.75 14.63 -4.33
N ILE A 182 -7.15 14.46 -3.06
CA ILE A 182 -6.43 15.02 -1.91
C ILE A 182 -5.00 14.47 -1.85
N ILE A 183 -4.85 13.13 -1.91
CA ILE A 183 -3.54 12.50 -1.80
C ILE A 183 -2.65 12.93 -2.98
N SER A 184 -3.16 12.91 -4.21
CA SER A 184 -2.37 13.26 -5.39
C SER A 184 -1.93 14.73 -5.44
N HIS A 185 -2.72 15.67 -4.93
CA HIS A 185 -2.43 17.11 -5.07
C HIS A 185 -1.84 17.76 -3.84
N PHE A 186 -2.16 17.25 -2.65
CA PHE A 186 -1.75 17.87 -1.39
C PHE A 186 -0.77 17.01 -0.60
N LEU A 187 -0.68 15.71 -0.88
CA LEU A 187 0.25 14.78 -0.22
C LEU A 187 1.03 13.93 -1.25
N PRO A 188 1.67 14.54 -2.26
CA PRO A 188 2.33 13.79 -3.35
C PRO A 188 3.44 12.87 -2.83
N GLN A 189 4.15 13.25 -1.76
CA GLN A 189 5.16 12.43 -1.11
C GLN A 189 4.60 11.14 -0.49
N ASP A 190 3.32 11.15 -0.12
CA ASP A 190 2.64 10.01 0.49
C ASP A 190 1.84 9.19 -0.55
N LEU A 191 1.85 9.59 -1.82
CA LEU A 191 1.02 8.96 -2.85
C LEU A 191 1.38 7.49 -3.05
N GLU A 192 2.68 7.19 -3.17
CA GLU A 192 3.14 5.82 -3.38
C GLU A 192 2.95 4.95 -2.13
N SER A 193 3.16 5.50 -0.94
CA SER A 193 2.96 4.77 0.31
C SER A 193 1.47 4.44 0.54
N ASN A 194 0.56 5.36 0.21
CA ASN A 194 -0.88 5.14 0.33
C ASN A 194 -1.43 4.13 -0.69
N TYR A 195 -0.80 4.00 -1.86
CA TYR A 195 -1.22 3.10 -2.94
C TYR A 195 -0.13 2.10 -3.32
N LYS A 196 0.57 1.57 -2.32
CA LYS A 196 1.78 0.74 -2.52
C LYS A 196 1.57 -0.38 -3.52
N ARG A 197 0.50 -1.17 -3.41
CA ARG A 197 0.26 -2.32 -4.30
C ARG A 197 0.05 -1.89 -5.76
N PHE A 198 -0.70 -0.80 -5.97
CA PHE A 198 -0.91 -0.21 -7.30
C PHE A 198 0.42 0.21 -7.93
N PHE A 199 1.24 0.98 -7.20
CA PHE A 199 2.53 1.47 -7.72
C PHE A 199 3.60 0.38 -7.83
N THR A 200 3.61 -0.60 -6.94
CA THR A 200 4.52 -1.77 -7.00
C THR A 200 4.33 -2.54 -8.30
N SER A 201 3.09 -2.73 -8.73
CA SER A 201 2.77 -3.37 -10.02
C SER A 201 2.90 -2.45 -11.24
N SER A 202 3.24 -1.17 -11.05
CA SER A 202 3.32 -0.23 -12.18
C SER A 202 4.47 -0.60 -13.11
N LYS A 203 4.22 -0.49 -14.42
CA LYS A 203 5.20 -0.82 -15.46
C LYS A 203 6.49 -0.02 -15.27
N ASP A 204 6.36 1.28 -15.01
CA ASP A 204 7.49 2.18 -14.78
C ASP A 204 8.40 1.72 -13.64
N LYS A 205 7.81 1.32 -12.50
CA LYS A 205 8.59 0.86 -11.34
C LYS A 205 9.25 -0.48 -11.64
N GLN A 206 8.54 -1.40 -12.29
CA GLN A 206 9.09 -2.70 -12.68
C GLN A 206 10.23 -2.58 -13.71
N GLU A 207 10.14 -1.66 -14.67
CA GLU A 207 11.23 -1.35 -15.60
C GLU A 207 12.45 -0.80 -14.87
N LEU A 208 12.24 0.04 -13.85
CA LEU A 208 13.32 0.66 -13.10
C LEU A 208 14.03 -0.36 -12.18
N ILE A 209 13.27 -1.24 -11.53
CA ILE A 209 13.80 -2.40 -10.80
C ILE A 209 14.60 -3.32 -11.73
N ALA A 210 14.10 -3.59 -12.93
CA ALA A 210 14.81 -4.43 -13.90
C ALA A 210 16.17 -3.81 -14.28
N ARG A 211 16.20 -2.51 -14.61
CA ARG A 211 17.45 -1.77 -14.90
C ARG A 211 18.43 -1.79 -13.73
N LEU A 212 17.95 -1.58 -12.50
CA LEU A 212 18.81 -1.63 -11.32
C LEU A 212 19.45 -3.01 -11.13
N ARG A 213 18.68 -4.08 -11.38
CA ARG A 213 19.18 -5.45 -11.27
C ARG A 213 20.14 -5.85 -12.39
N GLU A 214 20.04 -5.22 -13.57
CA GLU A 214 21.01 -5.40 -14.65
C GLU A 214 22.37 -4.78 -14.29
N ILE A 215 22.37 -3.66 -13.58
CA ILE A 215 23.58 -2.88 -13.27
C ILE A 215 24.17 -3.26 -11.91
N SER A 216 23.36 -3.75 -10.97
CA SER A 216 23.81 -4.09 -9.61
C SER A 216 23.08 -5.30 -9.01
N ASN A 217 23.87 -6.19 -8.41
CA ASN A 217 23.36 -7.32 -7.61
C ASN A 217 23.33 -7.00 -6.10
N ALA A 218 23.50 -5.75 -5.70
CA ALA A 218 23.61 -5.35 -4.30
C ALA A 218 22.30 -5.48 -3.51
N TYR A 219 21.15 -5.49 -4.21
CA TYR A 219 19.82 -5.52 -3.60
C TYR A 219 19.03 -6.74 -4.07
N SER A 220 18.31 -7.36 -3.14
CA SER A 220 17.35 -8.42 -3.47
C SER A 220 16.11 -7.86 -4.15
N LYS A 221 15.40 -8.71 -4.90
CA LYS A 221 14.14 -8.31 -5.56
C LYS A 221 13.12 -7.74 -4.56
N LYS A 222 13.00 -8.36 -3.39
CA LYS A 222 12.04 -7.95 -2.36
C LYS A 222 12.35 -6.56 -1.82
N GLU A 223 13.61 -6.25 -1.56
CA GLU A 223 14.03 -4.93 -1.10
C GLU A 223 13.71 -3.85 -2.14
N LEU A 224 13.94 -4.13 -3.43
CA LEU A 224 13.63 -3.20 -4.51
C LEU A 224 12.12 -2.99 -4.72
N ASP A 225 11.31 -4.03 -4.54
CA ASP A 225 9.84 -3.92 -4.62
C ASP A 225 9.27 -3.04 -3.49
N ASP A 226 9.92 -3.04 -2.32
CA ASP A 226 9.49 -2.28 -1.14
C ASP A 226 9.88 -0.79 -1.15
N MET A 227 10.91 -0.41 -1.91
CA MET A 227 11.37 0.98 -2.07
C MET A 227 10.42 1.82 -2.93
N THR A 228 10.41 3.14 -2.76
CA THR A 228 9.63 4.03 -3.64
C THR A 228 10.31 4.21 -5.00
N LYS A 229 9.58 4.67 -6.01
CA LYS A 229 10.14 5.01 -7.32
C LYS A 229 11.25 6.07 -7.20
N GLU A 230 11.09 7.02 -6.29
CA GLU A 230 12.08 8.07 -6.02
C GLU A 230 13.38 7.46 -5.47
N ASP A 231 13.29 6.63 -4.42
CA ASP A 231 14.46 5.94 -3.85
C ASP A 231 15.23 5.15 -4.91
N LEU A 232 14.49 4.42 -5.76
CA LEU A 232 15.09 3.62 -6.81
C LEU A 232 15.77 4.49 -7.89
N MET A 233 15.23 5.66 -8.23
CA MET A 233 15.86 6.63 -9.15
C MET A 233 17.14 7.21 -8.55
N ASP A 234 17.15 7.49 -7.25
CA ASP A 234 18.34 7.99 -6.54
C ASP A 234 19.45 6.94 -6.52
N ILE A 235 19.12 5.67 -6.26
CA ILE A 235 20.08 4.56 -6.33
C ILE A 235 20.65 4.44 -7.74
N LEU A 236 19.80 4.47 -8.78
CA LEU A 236 20.24 4.36 -10.18
C LEU A 236 21.20 5.51 -10.54
N THR A 237 20.88 6.72 -10.09
CA THR A 237 21.70 7.91 -10.33
C THR A 237 23.03 7.82 -9.61
N SER A 238 23.05 7.36 -8.36
CA SER A 238 24.28 7.15 -7.59
C SER A 238 25.18 6.08 -8.22
N ILE A 239 24.62 4.97 -8.69
CA ILE A 239 25.39 3.92 -9.37
C ILE A 239 26.02 4.46 -10.66
N ARG A 240 25.25 5.17 -11.49
CA ARG A 240 25.78 5.77 -12.73
C ARG A 240 26.86 6.79 -12.47
N GLN A 241 26.72 7.60 -11.41
CA GLN A 241 27.75 8.57 -11.05
C GLN A 241 29.04 7.85 -10.62
N LYS A 242 28.93 6.77 -9.83
CA LYS A 242 30.09 5.95 -9.47
C LYS A 242 30.77 5.33 -10.69
N GLU A 243 30.03 4.81 -11.66
CA GLU A 243 30.61 4.28 -12.90
C GLU A 243 31.38 5.34 -13.70
N VAL A 244 30.84 6.58 -13.75
CA VAL A 244 31.51 7.71 -14.40
C VAL A 244 32.79 8.08 -13.64
N ASP A 245 32.73 8.16 -12.32
CA ASP A 245 33.85 8.51 -11.46
C ASP A 245 34.95 7.43 -11.52
N GLU A 246 34.59 6.14 -11.47
CA GLU A 246 35.53 5.01 -11.60
C GLU A 246 36.21 4.98 -12.97
N LYS A 247 35.47 5.25 -14.04
CA LYS A 247 36.03 5.34 -15.39
C LYS A 247 37.03 6.48 -15.50
N LYS A 248 36.67 7.65 -14.97
CA LYS A 248 37.56 8.82 -14.93
C LYS A 248 38.81 8.51 -14.09
N ASP A 249 38.65 7.93 -12.91
CA ASP A 249 39.76 7.57 -12.04
C ASP A 249 40.72 6.58 -12.71
N LYS A 250 40.20 5.62 -13.48
CA LYS A 250 41.03 4.70 -14.27
C LYS A 250 41.81 5.40 -15.39
N GLU A 251 41.14 6.29 -16.13
CA GLU A 251 41.78 7.09 -17.19
C GLU A 251 42.87 8.00 -16.62
N ASP A 252 42.59 8.67 -15.49
CA ASP A 252 43.55 9.50 -14.78
C ASP A 252 44.72 8.67 -14.22
N PHE A 253 44.45 7.49 -13.65
CA PHE A 253 45.46 6.57 -13.15
C PHE A 253 46.45 6.16 -14.25
N GLU A 254 45.95 5.70 -15.41
CA GLU A 254 46.79 5.31 -16.55
C GLU A 254 47.56 6.49 -17.14
N LYS A 255 46.91 7.66 -17.26
CA LYS A 255 47.54 8.90 -17.74
C LYS A 255 48.71 9.30 -16.84
N TYR A 256 48.49 9.38 -15.53
CA TYR A 256 49.50 9.87 -14.59
C TYR A 256 50.63 8.86 -14.38
N ILE A 257 50.40 7.55 -14.43
CA ILE A 257 51.49 6.57 -14.47
C ILE A 257 52.44 6.86 -15.63
N ASN A 258 51.90 7.06 -16.83
CA ASN A 258 52.72 7.29 -18.02
C ASN A 258 53.50 8.61 -17.94
N LEU A 259 52.90 9.66 -17.38
CA LEU A 259 53.56 10.95 -17.19
C LEU A 259 54.66 10.88 -16.13
N PHE A 260 54.40 10.23 -14.99
CA PHE A 260 55.42 10.04 -13.94
C PHE A 260 56.57 9.16 -14.41
N LYS A 261 56.31 8.06 -15.13
CA LYS A 261 57.37 7.21 -15.69
C LYS A 261 58.30 7.96 -16.65
N LYS A 262 57.77 8.92 -17.42
CA LYS A 262 58.57 9.79 -18.29
C LYS A 262 59.37 10.82 -17.49
N ALA A 263 58.71 11.55 -16.59
CA ALA A 263 59.33 12.62 -15.82
C ALA A 263 60.33 12.13 -14.75
N LEU A 264 60.27 10.86 -14.32
CA LEU A 264 61.12 10.35 -13.24
C LEU A 264 62.62 10.43 -13.58
N TYR A 265 62.97 10.16 -14.84
CA TYR A 265 64.34 10.13 -15.35
C TYR A 265 64.72 11.35 -16.20
N GLU A 266 63.85 12.37 -16.26
CA GLU A 266 64.21 13.63 -16.89
C GLU A 266 65.13 14.45 -15.98
N ASP A 267 66.11 15.13 -16.57
CA ASP A 267 67.09 15.96 -15.85
C ASP A 267 66.45 17.21 -15.21
N ASN A 268 65.25 17.61 -15.68
CA ASN A 268 64.54 18.77 -15.19
C ASN A 268 63.50 18.40 -14.11
N ASN A 269 63.82 18.69 -12.85
CA ASN A 269 62.92 18.45 -11.72
C ASN A 269 61.67 19.35 -11.71
N ASP A 270 61.67 20.48 -12.42
CA ASP A 270 60.51 21.39 -12.49
C ASP A 270 59.32 20.71 -13.18
N VAL A 271 59.59 19.84 -14.17
CA VAL A 271 58.56 19.07 -14.88
C VAL A 271 57.91 18.07 -13.93
N PHE A 272 58.71 17.38 -13.12
CA PHE A 272 58.22 16.44 -12.11
C PHE A 272 57.41 17.15 -11.03
N ASN A 273 57.91 18.30 -10.54
CA ASN A 273 57.23 19.11 -9.53
C ASN A 273 55.87 19.62 -10.02
N ALA A 274 55.79 20.13 -11.25
CA ALA A 274 54.53 20.57 -11.86
C ALA A 274 53.53 19.41 -12.00
N LEU A 275 54.00 18.22 -12.37
CA LEU A 275 53.20 17.00 -12.42
C LEU A 275 52.63 16.58 -11.06
N VAL A 276 53.41 16.74 -9.99
CA VAL A 276 52.94 16.47 -8.62
C VAL A 276 51.84 17.44 -8.20
N VAL A 277 51.96 18.73 -8.53
CA VAL A 277 50.90 19.72 -8.27
C VAL A 277 49.64 19.36 -9.04
N GLN A 278 49.79 19.12 -10.34
CA GLN A 278 48.67 18.81 -11.23
C GLN A 278 47.92 17.56 -10.78
N VAL A 279 48.62 16.47 -10.42
CA VAL A 279 47.94 15.25 -9.99
C VAL A 279 47.22 15.43 -8.65
N ILE A 280 47.72 16.25 -7.74
CA ILE A 280 47.06 16.50 -6.44
C ILE A 280 45.75 17.27 -6.62
N GLU A 281 45.65 18.11 -7.66
CA GLU A 281 44.46 18.91 -7.95
C GLU A 281 43.46 18.20 -8.87
N ASP A 282 43.95 17.41 -9.83
CA ASP A 282 43.11 16.85 -10.90
C ASP A 282 42.43 15.51 -10.55
N VAL A 283 42.99 14.72 -9.61
CA VAL A 283 42.53 13.34 -9.34
C VAL A 283 41.90 13.16 -7.96
N SER A 284 41.07 12.11 -7.82
CA SER A 284 40.45 11.76 -6.53
C SER A 284 41.51 11.37 -5.49
N SER A 285 41.20 11.54 -4.19
CA SER A 285 42.13 11.16 -3.10
C SER A 285 42.46 9.67 -3.11
N GLU A 286 41.50 8.83 -3.51
CA GLU A 286 41.68 7.38 -3.62
C GLU A 286 42.57 7.03 -4.82
N CYS A 287 42.36 7.64 -5.98
CA CYS A 287 43.23 7.48 -7.14
C CYS A 287 44.67 7.94 -6.84
N LEU A 288 44.83 9.08 -6.17
CA LEU A 288 46.15 9.60 -5.75
C LEU A 288 46.86 8.62 -4.80
N TYR A 289 46.15 8.05 -3.83
CA TYR A 289 46.70 7.05 -2.92
C TYR A 289 47.18 5.82 -3.69
N ASN A 290 46.36 5.28 -4.58
CA ASN A 290 46.69 4.12 -5.39
C ASN A 290 47.87 4.39 -6.32
N LEU A 291 47.92 5.58 -6.95
CA LEU A 291 49.04 6.02 -7.79
C LEU A 291 50.36 6.03 -7.00
N LYS A 292 50.36 6.61 -5.80
CA LYS A 292 51.55 6.64 -4.93
C LYS A 292 52.02 5.24 -4.57
N VAL A 293 51.10 4.37 -4.14
CA VAL A 293 51.44 3.00 -3.75
C VAL A 293 52.04 2.24 -4.94
N TYR A 294 51.41 2.32 -6.11
CA TYR A 294 51.88 1.65 -7.32
C TYR A 294 53.27 2.15 -7.74
N LEU A 295 53.44 3.47 -7.92
CA LEU A 295 54.69 4.05 -8.40
C LEU A 295 55.85 3.89 -7.41
N ARG A 296 55.59 3.95 -6.10
CA ARG A 296 56.59 3.65 -5.06
C ARG A 296 57.08 2.21 -5.14
N ASN A 297 56.18 1.26 -5.40
CA ASN A 297 56.54 -0.16 -5.47
C ASN A 297 57.31 -0.48 -6.76
N GLU A 298 57.07 0.26 -7.85
CA GLU A 298 57.81 0.14 -9.11
C GLU A 298 59.19 0.79 -9.04
N ASP A 299 59.33 1.98 -8.44
CA ASP A 299 60.62 2.67 -8.28
C ASP A 299 60.72 3.41 -6.92
N PRO A 300 61.62 3.00 -6.01
CA PRO A 300 61.84 3.68 -4.73
C PRO A 300 62.26 5.15 -4.84
N LEU A 301 62.83 5.58 -5.96
CA LEU A 301 63.22 6.99 -6.20
C LEU A 301 62.00 7.91 -6.29
N PHE A 302 60.86 7.38 -6.71
CA PHE A 302 59.61 8.13 -6.83
C PHE A 302 59.19 8.75 -5.49
N GLU A 303 59.21 7.98 -4.40
CA GLU A 303 58.77 8.46 -3.08
C GLU A 303 59.57 9.67 -2.62
N ASN A 304 60.89 9.64 -2.80
CA ASN A 304 61.77 10.73 -2.40
C ASN A 304 61.52 12.01 -3.22
N LYS A 305 61.39 11.88 -4.55
CA LYS A 305 61.07 13.02 -5.42
C LYS A 305 59.65 13.55 -5.15
N PHE A 306 58.67 12.66 -4.96
CA PHE A 306 57.29 13.04 -4.70
C PHE A 306 57.14 13.80 -3.38
N GLN A 307 57.76 13.33 -2.30
CA GLN A 307 57.74 14.03 -1.02
C GLN A 307 58.45 15.38 -1.06
N ALA A 308 59.55 15.49 -1.83
CA ALA A 308 60.25 16.77 -2.03
C ALA A 308 59.36 17.77 -2.77
N ALA A 309 58.78 17.38 -3.90
CA ALA A 309 57.83 18.18 -4.68
C ALA A 309 56.61 18.62 -3.85
N GLN A 310 56.03 17.71 -3.07
CA GLN A 310 54.87 18.00 -2.23
C GLN A 310 55.21 18.97 -1.09
N LYS A 311 56.41 18.85 -0.49
CA LYS A 311 56.91 19.79 0.52
C LYS A 311 57.17 21.18 -0.07
N GLU A 312 57.65 21.26 -1.30
CA GLU A 312 57.81 22.53 -2.00
C GLU A 312 56.47 23.18 -2.27
N TRP A 313 55.50 22.44 -2.81
CA TRP A 313 54.14 22.95 -3.03
C TRP A 313 53.46 23.45 -1.75
N ASN A 314 53.56 22.69 -0.65
CA ASN A 314 52.99 23.09 0.64
C ASN A 314 53.58 24.39 1.23
N LYS A 315 54.73 24.88 0.73
CA LYS A 315 55.31 26.18 1.13
C LYS A 315 54.69 27.37 0.40
N PHE A 316 54.02 27.12 -0.73
CA PHE A 316 53.42 28.15 -1.58
C PHE A 316 51.88 28.23 -1.46
N LYS A 317 51.31 27.45 -0.54
CA LYS A 317 49.87 27.40 -0.23
C LYS A 317 49.59 28.13 1.08
#